data_AF-A0A7S3XUQ9-F1
#
_entry.id   AF-A0A7S3XUQ9-F1
#
_cell.length_a   1.000
_cell.length_b   1.000
_cell.length_c   1.000
_cell.angle_alpha   90.00
_cell.angle_beta   90.00
_cell.angle_gamma   90.00
#
_symmetry.space_group_name_H-M   'P 1'
#
loop_
_entity.id
_entity.type
_entity.pdbx_description
1 polymer ?
#
loop_
_entity_poly.entity_id
_entity_poly.type
_entity_poly.pdbx_seq_one_letter_code
_entity_poly.pdbx_strand_id
1 'polypeptide(L)'
;RMLQVGFQEEVEHLLAHMPAPGRRQTLLWSATVPPWVTRLAQRYMNDPEYIDMVGEEDGRIPDTIKHTAILAAEGNRQSILASVLSVYAQGGRAIVFTQTKREADALAHSAALQAAGVRPLHGDLPQELREATLRALRAGHLRVLVATDVAAR
;
A
#
# COMPACT_ATOMS: atom_id res chain seq x y z
N ARG A 1 9.69 4.33 -2.67
CA ARG A 1 8.81 5.52 -2.58
C ARG A 1 9.54 6.86 -2.54
N MET A 2 10.86 6.91 -2.25
CA MET A 2 11.63 8.16 -2.42
C MET A 2 11.51 8.72 -3.84
N LEU A 3 11.24 7.87 -4.83
CA LEU A 3 11.34 8.25 -6.23
C LEU A 3 10.08 8.97 -6.80
N GLN A 4 8.87 8.79 -6.23
CA GLN A 4 7.63 9.25 -6.88
C GLN A 4 7.20 10.70 -6.58
N VAL A 5 7.94 11.45 -5.76
CA VAL A 5 7.49 12.79 -5.31
C VAL A 5 8.68 13.74 -5.26
N GLY A 6 9.03 14.40 -6.36
CA GLY A 6 9.95 15.56 -6.35
C GLY A 6 11.40 15.33 -5.91
N PHE A 7 11.72 14.23 -5.23
CA PHE A 7 13.01 13.98 -4.58
C PHE A 7 14.18 13.69 -5.53
N GLN A 8 13.98 13.82 -6.85
CA GLN A 8 15.05 13.59 -7.82
C GLN A 8 16.21 14.54 -7.54
N GLU A 9 15.93 15.82 -7.35
CA GLU A 9 16.94 16.84 -7.11
C GLU A 9 17.71 16.58 -5.80
N GLU A 10 17.01 16.20 -4.74
CA GLU A 10 17.62 15.89 -3.44
C GLU A 10 18.47 14.62 -3.49
N VAL A 11 18.02 13.58 -4.20
CA VAL A 11 18.80 12.36 -4.36
C VAL A 11 20.05 12.65 -5.20
N GLU A 12 19.93 13.41 -6.29
CA GLU A 12 21.08 13.83 -7.09
C GLU A 12 22.06 14.68 -6.28
N HIS A 13 21.58 15.60 -5.45
CA HIS A 13 22.39 16.41 -4.56
C HIS A 13 23.17 15.54 -3.56
N LEU A 14 22.53 14.54 -2.94
CA LEU A 14 23.22 13.62 -2.04
C LEU A 14 24.27 12.79 -2.78
N LEU A 15 23.93 12.23 -3.95
CA LEU A 15 24.83 11.39 -4.72
C LEU A 15 26.04 12.16 -5.27
N ALA A 16 25.90 13.47 -5.51
CA ALA A 16 26.99 14.35 -5.92
C ALA A 16 28.06 14.53 -4.83
N HIS A 17 27.70 14.38 -3.55
CA HIS A 17 28.64 14.48 -2.42
C HIS A 17 29.28 13.13 -2.04
N MET A 18 28.90 12.05 -2.71
CA MET A 18 29.39 10.70 -2.43
C MET A 18 30.63 10.36 -3.29
N PRO A 19 31.53 9.44 -2.86
CA PRO A 19 32.72 9.04 -3.61
C PRO A 19 32.39 8.57 -5.03
N ALA A 20 33.11 9.02 -6.06
CA ALA A 20 32.76 8.78 -7.46
C ALA A 20 32.34 7.33 -7.81
N PRO A 21 31.46 7.13 -8.82
CA PRO A 21 31.15 5.80 -9.35
C PRO A 21 32.44 5.00 -9.64
N GLY A 22 32.46 3.72 -9.26
CA GLY A 22 33.66 2.86 -9.34
C GLY A 22 34.52 2.84 -8.06
N ARG A 23 34.35 3.81 -7.15
CA ARG A 23 34.94 3.79 -5.79
C ARG A 23 33.95 3.38 -4.70
N ARG A 24 32.72 3.05 -5.11
CA ARG A 24 31.62 2.60 -4.26
C ARG A 24 30.76 1.60 -5.02
N GLN A 25 30.15 0.67 -4.29
CA GLN A 25 29.06 -0.15 -4.81
C GLN A 25 27.75 0.60 -4.58
N THR A 26 26.97 0.79 -5.65
CA THR A 26 25.64 1.39 -5.58
C THR A 26 24.62 0.31 -5.96
N LEU A 27 23.55 0.18 -5.19
CA LEU A 27 22.42 -0.69 -5.50
C LEU A 27 21.15 0.18 -5.58
N LEU A 28 20.37 0.00 -6.64
CA LEU A 28 19.15 0.76 -6.89
C LEU A 28 17.98 -0.23 -7.01
N TRP A 29 16.98 -0.08 -6.14
CA TRP A 29 15.73 -0.84 -6.22
C TRP A 29 14.60 0.11 -6.60
N SER A 30 13.85 -0.27 -7.63
CA SER A 30 12.64 0.44 -8.02
C SER A 30 11.55 -0.52 -8.45
N ALA A 31 10.32 -0.22 -8.04
CA ALA A 31 9.14 -0.97 -8.48
C ALA A 31 8.64 -0.52 -9.86
N THR A 32 9.05 0.67 -10.31
CA THR A 32 8.79 1.20 -11.64
C THR A 32 10.06 1.84 -12.19
N VAL A 33 10.28 1.82 -13.51
CA VAL A 33 11.51 2.37 -14.11
C VAL A 33 11.16 3.53 -15.06
N PRO A 34 10.65 4.66 -14.55
CA PRO A 34 10.44 5.83 -15.38
C PRO A 34 11.81 6.39 -15.85
N PRO A 35 11.85 7.19 -16.93
CA PRO A 35 13.09 7.59 -17.60
C PRO A 35 14.16 8.21 -16.68
N TRP A 36 13.76 8.89 -15.60
CA TRP A 36 14.70 9.52 -14.69
C TRP A 36 15.41 8.53 -13.75
N VAL A 37 14.77 7.40 -13.42
CA VAL A 37 15.41 6.31 -12.64
C VAL A 37 16.52 5.68 -13.46
N THR A 38 16.26 5.46 -14.75
CA THR A 38 17.27 4.99 -15.72
C THR A 38 18.44 5.96 -15.81
N ARG A 39 18.18 7.28 -15.93
CA ARG A 39 19.22 8.31 -15.95
C ARG A 39 20.05 8.32 -14.67
N LEU A 40 19.40 8.18 -13.52
CA LEU A 40 20.06 8.16 -12.22
C LEU A 40 20.99 6.95 -12.08
N ALA A 41 20.53 5.76 -12.50
CA ALA A 41 21.34 4.55 -12.54
C ALA A 41 22.57 4.74 -13.43
N GLN A 42 22.39 5.20 -14.67
CA GLN A 42 23.48 5.42 -15.62
C GLN A 42 24.52 6.43 -15.12
N ARG A 43 24.09 7.47 -14.40
CA ARG A 43 24.97 8.54 -13.93
C ARG A 43 25.76 8.17 -12.67
N TYR A 44 25.16 7.40 -11.76
CA TYR A 44 25.70 7.21 -10.40
C TYR A 44 26.07 5.77 -10.05
N MET A 45 25.89 4.83 -10.99
CA MET A 45 26.33 3.44 -10.89
C MET A 45 27.46 3.19 -11.90
N ASN A 46 28.25 2.14 -11.67
CA ASN A 46 29.33 1.73 -12.55
C ASN A 46 28.97 0.39 -13.18
N ASP A 47 28.71 0.39 -14.49
CA ASP A 47 28.30 -0.78 -15.29
C ASP A 47 27.25 -1.67 -14.57
N PRO A 48 26.05 -1.12 -14.30
CA PRO A 48 25.06 -1.82 -13.48
C PRO A 48 24.40 -2.98 -14.23
N GLU A 49 24.37 -4.14 -13.60
CA GLU A 49 23.51 -5.26 -14.01
C GLU A 49 22.03 -4.91 -13.78
N TYR A 50 21.20 -5.03 -14.81
CA TYR A 50 19.76 -4.80 -14.74
C TYR A 50 19.02 -6.12 -14.54
N ILE A 51 18.46 -6.31 -13.35
CA ILE A 51 17.69 -7.51 -12.99
C ILE A 51 16.22 -7.15 -12.96
N ASP A 52 15.49 -7.61 -13.98
CA ASP A 52 14.04 -7.47 -14.05
C ASP A 52 13.35 -8.77 -13.61
N MET A 53 12.57 -8.69 -12.54
CA MET A 53 11.81 -9.82 -12.00
C MET A 53 10.34 -9.81 -12.46
N VAL A 54 9.92 -8.80 -13.21
CA VAL A 54 8.51 -8.57 -13.62
C VAL A 54 8.34 -8.81 -15.13
N GLY A 55 9.37 -8.57 -15.94
CA GLY A 55 9.35 -8.78 -17.39
C GLY A 55 8.57 -7.70 -18.16
N GLU A 56 8.29 -7.91 -19.45
CA GLU A 56 7.57 -6.95 -20.32
C GLU A 56 6.09 -6.74 -19.95
N GLU A 57 5.59 -7.41 -18.92
CA GLU A 57 4.21 -7.29 -18.45
C GLU A 57 4.00 -6.10 -17.51
N ASP A 58 4.50 -4.93 -17.93
CA ASP A 58 4.30 -3.68 -17.22
C ASP A 58 2.80 -3.43 -17.01
N GLY A 59 2.36 -3.50 -15.75
CA GLY A 59 1.02 -3.11 -15.34
C GLY A 59 -0.07 -4.16 -15.49
N ARG A 60 0.25 -5.44 -15.77
CA ARG A 60 -0.76 -6.50 -15.61
C ARG A 60 -1.03 -6.72 -14.13
N ILE A 61 -2.20 -6.25 -13.69
CA ILE A 61 -2.85 -6.76 -12.48
C ILE A 61 -2.87 -8.29 -12.62
N PRO A 62 -2.35 -9.06 -11.64
CA PRO A 62 -2.36 -10.52 -11.73
C PRO A 62 -3.74 -11.02 -12.12
N ASP A 63 -3.84 -11.96 -13.08
CA ASP A 63 -5.12 -12.51 -13.55
C ASP A 63 -5.98 -13.10 -12.40
N THR A 64 -5.37 -13.35 -11.25
CA THR A 64 -6.02 -13.76 -10.01
C THR A 64 -6.85 -12.68 -9.32
N ILE A 65 -6.71 -11.40 -9.71
CA ILE A 65 -7.42 -10.28 -9.08
C ILE A 65 -8.61 -9.87 -9.93
N LYS A 66 -9.81 -10.00 -9.34
CA LYS A 66 -11.06 -9.54 -9.95
C LYS A 66 -11.43 -8.14 -9.45
N HIS A 67 -11.57 -7.20 -10.37
CA HIS A 67 -12.08 -5.86 -10.07
C HIS A 67 -13.59 -5.77 -10.30
N THR A 68 -14.30 -5.20 -9.34
CA THR A 68 -15.73 -4.92 -9.42
C THR A 68 -15.99 -3.50 -8.92
N ALA A 69 -16.87 -2.77 -9.58
CA ALA A 69 -17.33 -1.46 -9.15
C ALA A 69 -18.83 -1.52 -8.83
N ILE A 70 -19.24 -0.87 -7.74
CA ILE A 70 -20.64 -0.77 -7.33
C ILE A 70 -20.97 0.70 -7.19
N LEU A 71 -21.92 1.19 -7.98
CA LEU A 71 -22.43 2.55 -7.82
C LEU A 71 -23.27 2.60 -6.56
N ALA A 72 -22.89 3.48 -5.63
CA ALA A 72 -23.53 3.61 -4.33
C ALA A 72 -23.78 5.07 -3.98
N ALA A 73 -25.01 5.40 -3.57
CA ALA A 73 -25.30 6.65 -2.90
C ALA A 73 -24.59 6.70 -1.54
N GLU A 74 -24.17 7.89 -1.10
CA GLU A 74 -23.34 8.05 0.11
C GLU A 74 -23.95 7.38 1.34
N GLY A 75 -25.25 7.57 1.58
CA GLY A 75 -25.97 6.99 2.72
C GLY A 75 -26.06 5.46 2.72
N ASN A 76 -25.84 4.81 1.58
CA ASN A 76 -25.95 3.36 1.44
C ASN A 76 -24.59 2.64 1.48
N ARG A 77 -23.48 3.38 1.45
CA ARG A 77 -22.12 2.79 1.35
C ARG A 77 -21.84 1.76 2.44
N GLN A 78 -22.23 2.03 3.68
CA GLN A 78 -21.96 1.16 4.83
C GLN A 78 -22.72 -0.17 4.73
N SER A 79 -24.01 -0.13 4.40
CA SER A 79 -24.85 -1.33 4.25
C SER A 79 -24.43 -2.17 3.03
N ILE A 80 -24.07 -1.51 1.93
CA ILE A 80 -23.52 -2.17 0.74
C ILE A 80 -22.19 -2.86 1.09
N LEU A 81 -21.29 -2.17 1.79
CA LEU A 81 -20.01 -2.74 2.22
C LEU A 81 -20.21 -3.97 3.12
N ALA A 82 -21.15 -3.91 4.07
CA ALA A 82 -21.48 -5.07 4.91
C ALA A 82 -21.96 -6.27 4.07
N SER A 83 -22.76 -6.01 3.04
CA SER A 83 -23.27 -7.04 2.12
C SER A 83 -22.14 -7.64 1.27
N VAL A 84 -21.24 -6.79 0.76
CA VAL A 84 -20.04 -7.21 0.02
C VAL A 84 -19.14 -8.09 0.89
N LEU A 85 -18.86 -7.67 2.12
CA LEU A 85 -18.05 -8.48 3.04
C LEU A 85 -18.70 -9.82 3.36
N SER A 86 -20.02 -9.86 3.59
CA SER A 86 -20.75 -11.10 3.84
C SER A 86 -20.65 -12.08 2.67
N VAL A 87 -20.88 -11.60 1.44
CA VAL A 87 -20.92 -12.44 0.23
C VAL A 87 -19.53 -12.87 -0.23
N TYR A 88 -18.56 -11.96 -0.21
CA TYR A 88 -17.25 -12.18 -0.84
C TYR A 88 -16.15 -12.56 0.16
N ALA A 89 -16.20 -12.10 1.42
CA ALA A 89 -15.20 -12.52 2.40
C ALA A 89 -15.47 -13.95 2.91
N GLN A 90 -16.75 -14.37 2.95
CA GLN A 90 -17.17 -15.74 3.33
C GLN A 90 -16.50 -16.27 4.62
N GLY A 91 -16.34 -15.40 5.62
CA GLY A 91 -15.66 -15.74 6.89
C GLY A 91 -14.12 -15.74 6.83
N GLY A 92 -13.54 -15.48 5.66
CA GLY A 92 -12.13 -15.17 5.46
C GLY A 92 -11.75 -13.77 5.96
N ARG A 93 -10.57 -13.32 5.54
CA ARG A 93 -9.99 -12.03 5.96
C ARG A 93 -10.15 -10.98 4.86
N ALA A 94 -10.51 -9.76 5.24
CA ALA A 94 -10.67 -8.65 4.31
C ALA A 94 -10.00 -7.37 4.84
N ILE A 95 -9.53 -6.54 3.92
CA ILE A 95 -9.04 -5.20 4.20
C ILE A 95 -9.89 -4.22 3.40
N VAL A 96 -10.42 -3.21 4.09
CA VAL A 96 -11.22 -2.13 3.52
C VAL A 96 -10.37 -0.87 3.58
N PHE A 97 -10.14 -0.23 2.45
CA PHE A 97 -9.39 1.03 2.41
C PHE A 97 -10.32 2.24 2.41
N THR A 98 -9.97 3.26 3.20
CA THR A 98 -10.63 4.57 3.21
C THR A 98 -9.63 5.68 2.96
N GLN A 99 -10.12 6.81 2.49
CA GLN A 99 -9.26 7.96 2.19
C GLN A 99 -8.79 8.64 3.48
N THR A 100 -9.67 8.73 4.48
CA THR A 100 -9.36 9.45 5.72
C THR A 100 -9.42 8.55 6.96
N LYS A 101 -8.68 8.94 8.00
CA LYS A 101 -8.74 8.32 9.33
C LYS A 101 -10.12 8.41 9.95
N ARG A 102 -10.84 9.52 9.73
CA ARG A 102 -12.20 9.73 10.24
C ARG A 102 -13.18 8.75 9.62
N GLU A 103 -13.06 8.48 8.32
CA GLU A 103 -13.86 7.44 7.66
C GLU A 103 -13.52 6.05 8.19
N ALA A 104 -12.24 5.77 8.44
CA ALA A 104 -11.82 4.49 8.99
C ALA A 104 -12.47 4.23 10.36
N ASP A 105 -12.43 5.23 11.25
CA ASP A 105 -13.10 5.18 12.54
C ASP A 105 -14.62 5.06 12.40
N ALA A 106 -15.23 5.87 11.53
CA ALA A 106 -16.68 5.87 11.34
C ALA A 106 -17.19 4.51 10.81
N LEU A 107 -16.48 3.89 9.88
CA LEU A 107 -16.83 2.55 9.38
C LEU A 107 -16.65 1.48 10.47
N ALA A 108 -15.55 1.52 11.22
CA ALA A 108 -15.29 0.55 12.27
C ALA A 108 -16.34 0.59 13.38
N HIS A 109 -16.93 1.75 13.66
CA HIS A 109 -17.99 1.92 14.65
C HIS A 109 -19.41 1.85 14.07
N SER A 110 -19.57 1.66 12.76
CA SER A 110 -20.88 1.61 12.11
C SER A 110 -21.66 0.37 12.53
N ALA A 111 -22.96 0.54 12.81
CA ALA A 111 -23.84 -0.56 13.19
C ALA A 111 -23.91 -1.67 12.12
N ALA A 112 -23.83 -1.29 10.84
CA ALA A 112 -23.83 -2.23 9.72
C ALA A 112 -22.63 -3.19 9.71
N LEU A 113 -21.49 -2.75 10.27
CA LEU A 113 -20.24 -3.53 10.28
C LEU A 113 -19.90 -4.14 11.64
N GLN A 114 -20.63 -3.83 12.70
CA GLN A 114 -20.36 -4.39 14.03
C GLN A 114 -20.35 -5.92 14.03
N ALA A 115 -21.28 -6.57 13.32
CA ALA A 115 -21.33 -8.02 13.22
C ALA A 115 -20.11 -8.63 12.50
N ALA A 116 -19.40 -7.85 11.68
CA ALA A 116 -18.17 -8.27 11.02
C ALA A 116 -16.93 -8.12 11.91
N GLY A 117 -17.06 -7.55 13.11
CA GLY A 117 -15.98 -7.41 14.09
C GLY A 117 -14.81 -6.58 13.55
N VAL A 118 -15.10 -5.45 12.91
CA VAL A 118 -14.12 -4.62 12.21
C VAL A 118 -13.26 -3.80 13.18
N ARG A 119 -11.99 -3.54 12.85
CA ARG A 119 -11.13 -2.58 13.57
C ARG A 119 -10.45 -1.58 12.64
N PRO A 120 -10.23 -0.33 13.08
CA PRO A 120 -9.52 0.67 12.29
C PRO A 120 -8.00 0.47 12.38
N LEU A 121 -7.28 0.94 11.36
CA LEU A 121 -5.82 0.99 11.31
C LEU A 121 -5.36 2.25 10.56
N HIS A 122 -4.93 3.26 11.30
CA HIS A 122 -4.43 4.52 10.74
C HIS A 122 -3.37 5.17 11.66
N GLY A 123 -2.77 6.26 11.18
CA GLY A 123 -1.63 6.92 11.83
C GLY A 123 -1.86 7.47 13.24
N ASP A 124 -3.08 7.92 13.55
CA ASP A 124 -3.42 8.42 14.90
C ASP A 124 -3.52 7.34 15.98
N LEU A 125 -3.57 6.05 15.60
CA LEU A 125 -3.60 4.98 16.60
C LEU A 125 -2.20 4.78 17.20
N PRO A 126 -2.09 4.55 18.52
CA PRO A 126 -0.82 4.19 19.14
C PRO A 126 -0.17 2.98 18.45
N GLN A 127 1.16 3.02 18.28
CA GLN A 127 1.92 1.97 17.60
C GLN A 127 1.57 0.56 18.13
N GLU A 128 1.51 0.41 19.45
CA GLU A 128 1.18 -0.87 20.11
C GLU A 128 -0.18 -1.40 19.68
N LEU A 129 -1.18 -0.52 19.54
CA LEU A 129 -2.53 -0.88 19.10
C LEU A 129 -2.54 -1.29 17.63
N ARG A 130 -1.75 -0.61 16.78
CA ARG A 130 -1.60 -0.97 15.35
C ARG A 130 -1.01 -2.37 15.21
N GLU A 131 0.06 -2.65 15.95
CA GLU A 131 0.72 -3.95 15.94
C GLU A 131 -0.17 -5.06 16.52
N ALA A 132 -0.90 -4.79 17.60
CA ALA A 132 -1.86 -5.73 18.16
C ALA A 132 -3.00 -6.05 17.15
N THR A 133 -3.51 -5.03 16.46
CA THR A 133 -4.57 -5.19 15.46
C THR A 133 -4.09 -6.02 14.26
N LEU A 134 -2.88 -5.75 13.76
CA LEU A 134 -2.25 -6.55 12.70
C LEU A 134 -1.98 -8.00 13.15
N ARG A 135 -1.51 -8.20 14.38
CA ARG A 135 -1.32 -9.55 14.96
C ARG A 135 -2.65 -10.30 15.03
N ALA A 136 -3.71 -9.65 15.50
CA ALA A 136 -5.05 -10.24 15.55
C ALA A 136 -5.57 -10.65 14.16
N LEU A 137 -5.33 -9.82 13.13
CA LEU A 137 -5.69 -10.14 11.74
C LEU A 137 -4.91 -11.35 11.22
N ARG A 138 -3.61 -11.40 11.46
CA ARG A 138 -2.74 -12.53 11.05
C ARG A 138 -3.13 -13.83 11.75
N ALA A 139 -3.45 -13.77 13.04
CA ALA A 139 -3.89 -14.90 13.85
C ALA A 139 -5.35 -15.33 13.56
N GLY A 140 -6.11 -14.54 12.79
CA GLY A 140 -7.51 -14.83 12.47
C GLY A 140 -8.52 -14.46 13.57
N HIS A 141 -8.07 -13.84 14.66
CA HIS A 141 -8.94 -13.29 15.70
C HIS A 141 -9.69 -12.03 15.24
N LEU A 142 -9.10 -11.30 14.29
CA LEU A 142 -9.76 -10.23 13.54
C LEU A 142 -9.96 -10.71 12.10
N ARG A 143 -11.16 -10.51 11.55
CA ARG A 143 -11.45 -10.88 10.16
C ARG A 143 -11.39 -9.70 9.21
N VAL A 144 -11.82 -8.51 9.65
CA VAL A 144 -11.90 -7.34 8.79
C VAL A 144 -11.15 -6.16 9.40
N LEU A 145 -10.29 -5.55 8.60
CA LEU A 145 -9.52 -4.37 8.94
C LEU A 145 -9.99 -3.20 8.07
N VAL A 146 -10.22 -2.03 8.66
CA VAL A 146 -10.44 -0.79 7.89
C VAL A 146 -9.20 0.08 8.03
N ALA A 147 -8.55 0.40 6.93
CA ALA A 147 -7.24 1.02 6.89
C ALA A 147 -7.24 2.26 6.01
N THR A 148 -6.41 3.25 6.35
CA THR A 148 -6.06 4.28 5.36
C THR A 148 -4.90 3.80 4.50
N ASP A 149 -4.66 4.47 3.37
CA ASP A 149 -3.51 4.23 2.49
C ASP A 149 -2.15 4.35 3.19
N VAL A 150 -2.09 4.89 4.41
CA VAL A 150 -0.89 4.94 5.25
C VAL A 150 -0.58 3.59 5.89
N ALA A 151 -1.61 2.81 6.23
CA ALA A 151 -1.45 1.48 6.82
C ALA A 151 -1.24 0.37 5.77
N ALA A 152 -1.45 0.69 4.49
CA ALA A 152 -1.04 -0.13 3.35
C ALA A 152 0.46 -0.02 3.02
N ARG A 153 1.20 0.89 3.68
CA ARG A 153 2.59 1.24 3.35
C ARG A 153 3.59 0.53 4.24
#